data_AF-A0A3N5RP47-F1
#
_entry.id   AF-A0A3N5RP47-F1
#
_cell.length_a   1.000
_cell.length_b   1.000
_cell.length_c   1.000
_cell.angle_alpha   90.00
_cell.angle_beta   90.00
_cell.angle_gamma   90.00
#
_symmetry.space_group_name_H-M   'P 1'
#
loop_
_entity.id
_entity.type
_entity.pdbx_description
1 polymer ?
#
loop_
_entity_poly.entity_id
_entity_poly.type
_entity_poly.pdbx_seq_one_letter_code
_entity_poly.pdbx_strand_id
1 'polypeptide(L)'
;MKRTVNLTKASVWALAISAWAAVITGTYIVYPWYRARPPEGATDLGNFPRYLLLADPGTAGWHQFGMEWKEHVAFLAPIAATVVAFAVSYYGPTLARKVGERRAVMIFFIVSFAAAAAAGLFGAFITKAAPVR
;
A
#
# COMPACT_ATOMS: atom_id res chain seq x y z
N MET A 1 -11.45 -4.52 31.41
CA MET A 1 -11.56 -3.33 30.51
C MET A 1 -10.21 -2.73 30.11
N LYS A 2 -9.30 -2.37 31.06
CA LYS A 2 -7.98 -1.77 30.73
C LYS A 2 -7.12 -2.61 29.78
N ARG A 3 -7.06 -3.94 29.99
CA ARG A 3 -6.31 -4.87 29.11
C ARG A 3 -6.79 -4.82 27.66
N THR A 4 -8.10 -4.88 27.43
CA THR A 4 -8.69 -4.82 26.09
C THR A 4 -8.38 -3.51 25.39
N VAL A 5 -8.47 -2.37 26.09
CA VAL A 5 -8.13 -1.05 25.54
C VAL A 5 -6.66 -0.97 25.14
N ASN A 6 -5.76 -1.50 25.98
CA ASN A 6 -4.33 -1.52 25.67
C ASN A 6 -4.01 -2.41 24.47
N LEU A 7 -4.68 -3.56 24.35
CA LEU A 7 -4.56 -4.43 23.18
C LEU A 7 -5.04 -3.73 21.91
N THR A 8 -6.20 -3.07 21.94
CA THR A 8 -6.71 -2.33 20.78
C THR A 8 -5.72 -1.26 20.33
N LYS A 9 -5.15 -0.48 21.27
CA LYS A 9 -4.10 0.51 20.96
C LYS A 9 -2.88 -0.15 20.32
N ALA A 10 -2.38 -1.23 20.91
CA ALA A 10 -1.24 -1.96 20.35
C ALA A 10 -1.53 -2.48 18.93
N SER A 11 -2.72 -3.04 18.69
CA SER A 11 -3.12 -3.59 17.39
C SER A 11 -3.20 -2.52 16.30
N VAL A 12 -3.78 -1.36 16.58
CA VAL A 12 -3.88 -0.29 15.55
C VAL A 12 -2.52 0.34 15.25
N TRP A 13 -1.62 0.44 16.24
CA TRP A 13 -0.24 0.87 16.00
C TRP A 13 0.56 -0.18 15.22
N ALA A 14 0.44 -1.45 15.57
CA ALA A 14 1.07 -2.53 14.82
C ALA A 14 0.62 -2.51 13.35
N LEU A 15 -0.69 -2.36 13.09
CA LEU A 15 -1.22 -2.23 11.74
C LEU A 15 -0.62 -1.04 10.97
N ALA A 16 -0.58 0.15 11.59
CA ALA A 16 -0.03 1.35 10.96
C ALA A 16 1.47 1.19 10.64
N ILE A 17 2.24 0.61 11.56
CA ILE A 17 3.68 0.34 11.35
C ILE A 17 3.88 -0.68 10.23
N SER A 18 3.10 -1.76 10.20
CA SER A 18 3.16 -2.76 9.13
C SER A 18 2.80 -2.17 7.77
N ALA A 19 1.79 -1.29 7.70
CA ALA A 19 1.43 -0.60 6.46
C ALA A 19 2.57 0.32 5.98
N TRP A 20 3.19 1.08 6.87
CA TRP A 20 4.36 1.91 6.54
C TRP A 20 5.54 1.06 6.05
N ALA A 21 5.85 -0.03 6.75
CA ALA A 21 6.91 -0.94 6.36
C ALA A 21 6.68 -1.49 4.95
N ALA A 22 5.45 -1.95 4.64
CA ALA A 22 5.11 -2.45 3.32
C ALA A 22 5.30 -1.39 2.21
N VAL A 23 4.82 -0.16 2.44
CA VAL A 23 4.94 0.93 1.44
C VAL A 23 6.39 1.38 1.27
N ILE A 24 7.16 1.51 2.34
CA ILE A 24 8.58 1.89 2.30
C ILE A 24 9.39 0.81 1.57
N THR A 25 9.20 -0.47 1.92
CA THR A 25 9.86 -1.59 1.23
C THR A 25 9.50 -1.60 -0.26
N GLY A 26 8.21 -1.46 -0.59
CA GLY A 26 7.77 -1.38 -1.98
C GLY A 26 8.45 -0.23 -2.75
N THR A 27 8.48 0.96 -2.17
CA THR A 27 8.95 2.19 -2.82
C THR A 27 10.47 2.27 -2.94
N TYR A 28 11.21 1.87 -1.91
CA TYR A 28 12.65 2.11 -1.83
C TYR A 28 13.51 0.87 -2.06
N ILE A 29 12.92 -0.33 -2.00
CA ILE A 29 13.65 -1.59 -2.22
C ILE A 29 13.20 -2.23 -3.52
N VAL A 30 11.89 -2.47 -3.68
CA VAL A 30 11.36 -3.21 -4.84
C VAL A 30 11.29 -2.35 -6.10
N TYR A 31 10.81 -1.11 -5.96
CA TYR A 31 10.56 -0.24 -7.11
C TYR A 31 11.82 0.21 -7.89
N PRO A 32 13.00 0.44 -7.28
CA PRO A 32 14.23 0.68 -8.02
C PRO A 32 14.59 -0.46 -8.97
N TRP A 33 14.45 -1.71 -8.52
CA TRP A 33 14.71 -2.88 -9.35
C TRP A 33 13.70 -3.01 -10.50
N TYR A 34 12.41 -2.73 -10.23
CA TYR A 34 11.38 -2.68 -11.27
C TYR A 34 11.71 -1.68 -12.40
N ARG A 35 12.40 -0.57 -12.09
CA ARG A 35 12.82 0.47 -13.05
C ARG A 35 14.22 0.28 -13.63
N ALA A 36 14.89 -0.84 -13.36
CA ALA A 36 16.19 -1.13 -13.94
C ALA A 36 16.15 -1.03 -15.46
N ARG A 37 17.19 -0.44 -16.07
CA ARG A 37 17.26 -0.26 -17.51
C ARG A 37 17.96 -1.47 -18.14
N PRO A 38 17.42 -2.03 -19.24
CA PRO A 38 18.13 -3.05 -20.00
C PRO A 38 19.40 -2.46 -20.65
N PRO A 39 20.44 -3.29 -20.86
CA PRO A 39 21.57 -2.93 -21.72
C PRO A 39 21.11 -2.54 -23.13
N GLU A 40 21.86 -1.67 -23.80
CA GLU A 40 21.56 -1.29 -25.18
C GLU A 40 21.56 -2.52 -26.10
N GLY A 41 20.53 -2.63 -26.94
CA GLY A 41 20.36 -3.77 -27.85
C GLY A 41 19.87 -5.06 -27.20
N ALA A 42 19.55 -5.07 -25.90
CA ALA A 42 18.99 -6.25 -25.26
C ALA A 42 17.63 -6.65 -25.85
N THR A 43 17.53 -7.87 -26.35
CA THR A 43 16.30 -8.47 -26.86
C THR A 43 15.52 -9.24 -25.78
N ASP A 44 16.21 -9.67 -24.73
CA ASP A 44 15.60 -10.33 -23.58
C ASP A 44 15.32 -9.31 -22.46
N LEU A 45 14.03 -9.10 -22.18
CA LEU A 45 13.54 -8.15 -21.18
C LEU A 45 13.05 -8.86 -19.91
N GLY A 46 13.26 -10.17 -19.75
CA GLY A 46 12.74 -10.96 -18.62
C GLY A 46 13.14 -10.43 -17.23
N ASN A 47 14.30 -9.76 -17.14
CA ASN A 47 14.81 -9.13 -15.91
C ASN A 47 14.49 -7.63 -15.79
N PHE A 48 13.72 -7.07 -16.74
CA PHE A 48 13.41 -5.65 -16.82
C PHE A 48 11.88 -5.45 -16.89
N PRO A 49 11.15 -5.68 -15.77
CA PRO A 49 9.70 -5.83 -15.79
C PRO A 49 8.97 -4.63 -16.39
N ARG A 50 9.43 -3.41 -16.11
CA ARG A 50 8.87 -2.19 -16.72
C ARG A 50 8.96 -2.22 -18.24
N TYR A 51 10.11 -2.58 -18.78
CA TYR A 51 10.34 -2.61 -20.23
C TYR A 51 9.60 -3.77 -20.87
N LEU A 52 9.52 -4.92 -20.19
CA LEU A 52 8.71 -6.05 -20.61
C LEU A 52 7.23 -5.68 -20.75
N LEU A 53 6.65 -4.97 -19.77
CA LEU A 53 5.26 -4.49 -19.85
C LEU A 53 5.05 -3.48 -20.98
N LEU A 54 6.03 -2.62 -21.24
CA LEU A 54 5.92 -1.59 -22.26
C LEU A 54 6.16 -2.13 -23.69
N ALA A 55 6.76 -3.32 -23.83
CA ALA A 55 7.04 -3.92 -25.12
C ALA A 55 5.78 -4.46 -25.83
N ASP A 56 4.73 -4.79 -25.07
CA ASP A 56 3.44 -5.25 -25.61
C ASP A 56 2.32 -4.25 -25.24
N PRO A 57 1.62 -3.65 -26.23
CA PRO A 57 0.47 -2.79 -25.99
C PRO A 57 -0.61 -3.41 -25.07
N GLY A 58 -0.78 -4.74 -25.10
CA GLY A 58 -1.72 -5.47 -24.24
C GLY A 58 -1.36 -5.47 -22.75
N THR A 59 -0.10 -5.19 -22.40
CA THR A 59 0.38 -5.15 -21.01
C THR A 59 0.86 -3.78 -20.55
N ALA A 60 1.03 -2.82 -21.47
CA ALA A 60 1.52 -1.46 -21.18
C ALA A 60 0.65 -0.71 -20.14
N GLY A 61 -0.67 -0.95 -20.13
CA GLY A 61 -1.59 -0.35 -19.16
C GLY A 61 -1.27 -0.69 -17.70
N TRP A 62 -0.65 -1.83 -17.43
CA TRP A 62 -0.20 -2.20 -16.08
C TRP A 62 0.89 -1.27 -15.55
N HIS A 63 1.77 -0.79 -16.42
CA HIS A 63 2.74 0.24 -16.07
C HIS A 63 2.08 1.62 -16.03
N GLN A 64 1.42 2.03 -17.12
CA GLN A 64 0.95 3.41 -17.28
C GLN A 64 -0.16 3.81 -16.30
N PHE A 65 -0.95 2.84 -15.80
CA PHE A 65 -2.03 3.10 -14.85
C PHE A 65 -1.83 2.38 -13.53
N GLY A 66 -1.51 1.08 -13.58
CA GLY A 66 -1.37 0.26 -12.37
C GLY A 66 -0.23 0.71 -11.46
N MET A 67 0.91 1.12 -12.03
CA MET A 67 2.03 1.63 -11.23
C MET A 67 1.79 3.04 -10.70
N GLU A 68 1.18 3.94 -11.47
CA GLU A 68 0.79 5.27 -11.00
C GLU A 68 -0.12 5.18 -9.75
N TRP A 69 -1.08 4.25 -9.77
CA TRP A 69 -1.94 4.00 -8.61
C TRP A 69 -1.16 3.43 -7.43
N LYS A 70 -0.24 2.49 -7.65
CA LYS A 70 0.63 1.97 -6.58
C LYS A 70 1.57 3.04 -6.00
N GLU A 71 2.03 3.97 -6.80
CA GLU A 71 2.97 5.01 -6.37
C GLU A 71 2.29 6.09 -5.54
N HIS A 72 1.07 6.49 -5.90
CA HIS A 72 0.36 7.58 -5.21
C HIS A 72 -0.64 7.09 -4.16
N VAL A 73 -1.45 6.09 -4.48
CA VAL A 73 -2.58 5.68 -3.62
C VAL A 73 -2.13 4.75 -2.50
N ALA A 74 -1.02 4.01 -2.68
CA ALA A 74 -0.52 3.13 -1.63
C ALA A 74 -0.14 3.88 -0.34
N PHE A 75 0.34 5.13 -0.45
CA PHE A 75 0.68 5.96 0.72
C PHE A 75 -0.54 6.41 1.54
N LEU A 76 -1.74 6.43 0.95
CA LEU A 76 -2.95 6.75 1.71
C LEU A 76 -3.25 5.69 2.78
N ALA A 77 -2.90 4.43 2.52
CA ALA A 77 -3.12 3.35 3.47
C ALA A 77 -2.42 3.58 4.82
N PRO A 78 -1.08 3.70 4.88
CA PRO A 78 -0.39 3.89 6.15
C PRO A 78 -0.70 5.24 6.81
N ILE A 79 -0.92 6.32 6.04
CA ILE A 79 -1.31 7.63 6.60
C ILE A 79 -2.66 7.53 7.31
N ALA A 80 -3.68 6.96 6.66
CA ALA A 80 -4.99 6.78 7.26
C ALA A 80 -4.95 5.82 8.47
N ALA A 81 -4.14 4.76 8.40
CA ALA A 81 -3.91 3.87 9.54
C ALA A 81 -3.27 4.61 10.73
N THR A 82 -2.32 5.52 10.49
CA THR A 82 -1.72 6.36 11.54
C THR A 82 -2.75 7.29 12.18
N VAL A 83 -3.65 7.89 11.41
CA VAL A 83 -4.76 8.71 11.94
C VAL A 83 -5.65 7.88 12.87
N VAL A 84 -6.01 6.66 12.47
CA VAL A 84 -6.78 5.73 13.31
C VAL A 84 -6.03 5.40 14.59
N ALA A 85 -4.75 5.04 14.49
CA ALA A 85 -3.92 4.68 15.63
C ALA A 85 -3.79 5.82 16.64
N PHE A 86 -3.59 7.05 16.15
CA PHE A 86 -3.56 8.25 16.96
C PHE A 86 -4.90 8.50 17.66
N ALA A 87 -6.01 8.51 16.92
CA ALA A 87 -7.33 8.82 17.47
C ALA A 87 -7.76 7.78 18.54
N VAL A 88 -7.51 6.49 18.31
CA VAL A 88 -7.77 5.43 19.28
C VAL A 88 -6.90 5.59 20.53
N SER A 89 -5.63 5.97 20.37
CA SER A 89 -4.74 6.25 21.50
C SER A 89 -5.16 7.46 22.31
N TYR A 90 -5.52 8.55 21.63
CA TYR A 90 -5.86 9.86 22.19
C TYR A 90 -7.20 9.85 22.94
N TYR A 91 -8.28 9.44 22.26
CA TYR A 91 -9.61 9.42 22.86
C TYR A 91 -9.83 8.21 23.78
N GLY A 92 -9.13 7.10 23.52
CA GLY A 92 -9.24 5.88 24.34
C GLY A 92 -10.71 5.43 24.52
N PRO A 93 -11.13 5.05 25.74
CA PRO A 93 -12.50 4.61 26.00
C PRO A 93 -13.58 5.66 25.71
N THR A 94 -13.24 6.96 25.73
CA THR A 94 -14.21 8.04 25.51
C THR A 94 -14.68 8.11 24.04
N LEU A 95 -13.92 7.53 23.11
CA LEU A 95 -14.27 7.46 21.70
C LEU A 95 -15.62 6.79 21.45
N ALA A 96 -16.00 5.82 22.30
CA ALA A 96 -17.28 5.12 22.19
C ALA A 96 -18.49 6.06 22.31
N ARG A 97 -18.36 7.16 23.08
CA ARG A 97 -19.42 8.15 23.33
C ARG A 97 -19.43 9.29 22.31
N LYS A 98 -18.41 9.36 21.46
CA LYS A 98 -18.15 10.44 20.51
C LYS A 98 -18.50 10.00 19.09
N VAL A 99 -19.77 10.14 18.71
CA VAL A 99 -20.33 9.57 17.46
C VAL A 99 -19.63 10.12 16.21
N GLY A 100 -19.34 11.42 16.18
CA GLY A 100 -18.66 12.06 15.04
C GLY A 100 -17.23 11.55 14.86
N GLU A 101 -16.45 11.57 15.93
CA GLU A 101 -15.06 11.12 15.93
C GLU A 101 -14.96 9.62 15.64
N ARG A 102 -15.87 8.81 16.20
CA ARG A 102 -15.95 7.37 15.89
C ARG A 102 -16.25 7.15 14.40
N ARG A 103 -17.17 7.92 13.81
CA ARG A 103 -17.48 7.83 12.38
C ARG A 103 -16.27 8.21 11.53
N ALA A 104 -15.57 9.28 11.88
CA ALA A 104 -14.34 9.67 11.19
C ALA A 104 -13.28 8.55 11.26
N VAL A 105 -13.04 7.98 12.45
CA VAL A 105 -12.11 6.86 12.63
C VAL A 105 -12.49 5.66 11.74
N MET A 106 -13.78 5.30 11.67
CA MET A 106 -14.23 4.22 10.79
C MET A 106 -13.99 4.54 9.30
N ILE A 107 -14.24 5.78 8.88
CA ILE A 107 -13.99 6.21 7.49
C ILE A 107 -12.50 6.09 7.16
N PHE A 108 -11.61 6.64 7.99
CA PHE A 108 -10.16 6.50 7.78
C PHE A 108 -9.71 5.05 7.76
N PHE A 109 -10.29 4.21 8.63
CA PHE A 109 -9.99 2.78 8.63
C PHE A 109 -10.41 2.10 7.32
N ILE A 110 -11.62 2.38 6.83
CA ILE A 110 -12.11 1.86 5.54
C ILE A 110 -11.23 2.33 4.38
N VAL A 111 -10.89 3.63 4.33
CA VAL A 111 -10.00 4.20 3.31
C VAL A 111 -8.64 3.51 3.35
N SER A 112 -8.09 3.27 4.54
CA SER A 112 -6.83 2.56 4.71
C SER A 112 -6.86 1.16 4.09
N PHE A 113 -7.91 0.40 4.38
CA PHE A 113 -8.05 -0.96 3.85
C PHE A 113 -8.30 -0.97 2.33
N ALA A 114 -9.16 -0.07 1.84
CA ALA A 114 -9.45 0.04 0.42
C ALA A 114 -8.20 0.41 -0.40
N ALA A 115 -7.41 1.38 0.08
CA ALA A 115 -6.16 1.77 -0.56
C ALA A 115 -5.14 0.63 -0.58
N ALA A 116 -4.98 -0.08 0.56
CA ALA A 116 -4.07 -1.23 0.65
C ALA A 116 -4.52 -2.38 -0.27
N ALA A 117 -5.81 -2.68 -0.32
CA ALA A 117 -6.37 -3.73 -1.18
C ALA A 117 -6.16 -3.41 -2.66
N ALA A 118 -6.44 -2.17 -3.08
CA ALA A 118 -6.20 -1.73 -4.45
C ALA A 118 -4.71 -1.84 -4.83
N ALA A 119 -3.81 -1.34 -3.99
CA ALA A 119 -2.37 -1.42 -4.21
C ALA A 119 -1.86 -2.87 -4.27
N GLY A 120 -2.38 -3.74 -3.40
CA GLY A 120 -2.06 -5.17 -3.38
C GLY A 120 -2.53 -5.91 -4.64
N LEU A 121 -3.77 -5.65 -5.08
CA LEU A 121 -4.33 -6.23 -6.31
C LEU A 121 -3.53 -5.82 -7.54
N PHE A 122 -3.27 -4.52 -7.72
CA PHE A 122 -2.41 -4.06 -8.82
C PHE A 122 -1.02 -4.68 -8.72
N GLY A 123 -0.46 -4.82 -7.52
CA GLY A 123 0.82 -5.47 -7.33
C GLY A 123 0.83 -6.92 -7.81
N ALA A 124 -0.16 -7.71 -7.41
CA ALA A 124 -0.28 -9.10 -7.81
C ALA A 124 -0.45 -9.25 -9.33
N PHE A 125 -1.29 -8.42 -9.95
CA PHE A 125 -1.51 -8.49 -11.40
C PHE A 125 -0.30 -8.02 -12.22
N ILE A 126 0.43 -6.99 -11.77
CA ILE A 126 1.67 -6.55 -12.41
C ILE A 126 2.71 -7.66 -12.37
N THR A 127 2.91 -8.33 -11.23
CA THR A 127 3.85 -9.46 -11.12
C THR A 127 3.46 -10.63 -12.02
N LYS A 128 2.15 -10.87 -12.20
CA LYS A 128 1.67 -11.90 -13.12
C LYS A 128 1.87 -11.52 -14.59
N ALA A 129 1.70 -10.24 -14.94
CA ALA A 129 1.84 -9.74 -16.31
C ALA A 129 3.31 -9.61 -16.74
N ALA A 130 4.22 -9.36 -15.80
CA ALA A 130 5.67 -9.34 -16.03
C ALA A 130 6.37 -10.28 -15.04
N PRO A 131 6.26 -11.60 -15.25
CA PRO A 131 6.94 -12.58 -14.42
C PRO A 131 8.44 -12.50 -14.70
N VAL A 132 9.20 -12.30 -13.62
CA VAL A 132 10.67 -12.30 -13.69
C VAL A 132 11.14 -13.76 -13.73
N ARG A 133 12.14 -14.04 -14.57
CA ARG A 133 12.73 -15.36 -14.74
C ARG A 133 14.06 -15.48 -14.02
#